data_AF-A0A7C5QKF1-F1
#
_entry.id   AF-A0A7C5QKF1-F1
#
_cell.length_a   1.000
_cell.length_b   1.000
_cell.length_c   1.000
_cell.angle_alpha   90.00
_cell.angle_beta   90.00
_cell.angle_gamma   90.00
#
_symmetry.space_group_name_H-M   'P 1'
#
loop_
_entity.id
_entity.type
_entity.pdbx_description
1 polymer ?
#
loop_
_entity_poly.entity_id
_entity_poly.type
_entity_poly.pdbx_seq_one_letter_code
_entity_poly.pdbx_strand_id
1 'polypeptide(L)' 'MLEYYQRSKGLFNPQSSEPFKLSRSKLELFIDCPRCFYLDRRLGISRVAGFPFSLNSAVDTLLKKEFDIHRAKDQQHP' A
#
# COMPACT_ATOMS: atom_id res chain seq x y z
N MET A 1 -15.07 -1.81 -20.89
CA MET A 1 -15.50 -2.70 -19.79
C MET A 1 -14.37 -2.68 -18.79
N LEU A 2 -14.58 -2.20 -17.56
CA LEU A 2 -13.52 -2.15 -16.55
C LEU A 2 -13.12 -3.58 -16.19
N GLU A 3 -11.97 -4.04 -16.69
CA GLU A 3 -11.43 -5.33 -16.31
C GLU A 3 -11.22 -5.36 -14.80
N TYR A 4 -11.84 -6.33 -14.13
CA TYR A 4 -11.74 -6.49 -12.69
C TYR A 4 -10.32 -6.96 -12.35
N TYR A 5 -9.48 -6.08 -11.80
CA TYR A 5 -8.12 -6.43 -11.40
C TYR A 5 -8.15 -7.40 -10.21
N GLN A 6 -7.83 -8.68 -10.48
CA GLN A 6 -7.71 -9.71 -9.46
C GLN A 6 -6.24 -9.87 -9.06
N ARG A 7 -5.96 -9.67 -7.78
CA ARG A 7 -4.61 -9.76 -7.23
C ARG A 7 -4.19 -11.22 -7.04
N SER A 8 -3.00 -11.58 -7.52
CA SER A 8 -2.44 -12.94 -7.38
C SER A 8 -1.38 -13.09 -6.27
N LYS A 9 -0.78 -11.98 -5.80
CA LYS A 9 0.30 -11.99 -4.79
C LYS A 9 -0.16 -11.48 -3.44
N GLY A 10 0.39 -12.00 -2.35
CA GLY A 10 0.06 -11.53 -0.98
C GLY A 10 -1.37 -11.87 -0.55
N LEU A 11 -1.83 -13.05 -0.97
CA LEU A 11 -3.07 -13.65 -0.48
C LEU A 11 -2.79 -14.50 0.75
N PHE A 12 -3.73 -14.50 1.69
CA PHE A 12 -3.69 -15.29 2.89
C PHE A 12 -3.95 -16.76 2.56
N ASN A 13 -2.99 -17.62 2.89
CA ASN A 13 -3.12 -19.07 2.82
C ASN A 13 -3.26 -19.62 4.26
N PRO A 14 -4.38 -20.27 4.62
CA PRO A 14 -4.61 -20.77 5.98
C PRO A 14 -3.83 -22.07 6.26
N GLN A 15 -3.33 -22.74 5.23
CA GLN A 15 -2.48 -23.92 5.35
C GLN A 15 -1.00 -23.54 5.55
N SER A 16 -0.66 -22.28 5.36
CA SER A 16 0.68 -21.77 5.60
C SER A 16 0.92 -21.63 7.10
N SER A 17 2.01 -22.22 7.60
CA SER A 17 2.50 -22.01 8.97
C SER A 17 3.17 -20.65 9.15
N GLU A 18 3.58 -20.02 8.04
CA GLU A 18 4.27 -18.73 8.06
C GLU A 18 3.33 -17.58 8.47
N PRO A 19 3.80 -16.66 9.34
CA PRO A 19 3.04 -15.47 9.69
C PRO A 19 2.65 -14.63 8.46
N PHE A 20 1.38 -14.26 8.38
CA PHE A 20 0.89 -13.45 7.29
C PHE A 20 1.12 -11.96 7.55
N LYS A 21 1.94 -11.32 6.71
CA LYS A 21 2.24 -9.88 6.82
C LYS A 21 1.04 -9.03 6.42
N LEU A 22 0.62 -8.15 7.32
CA LEU A 22 -0.44 -7.16 7.10
C LEU A 22 0.11 -5.74 7.18
N SER A 23 -0.31 -4.87 6.25
CA SER A 23 -0.07 -3.43 6.37
C SER A 23 -1.14 -2.76 7.22
N ARG A 24 -0.82 -1.59 7.78
CA ARG A 24 -1.78 -0.73 8.50
C ARG A 24 -3.10 -0.55 7.73
N SER A 25 -3.02 -0.20 6.45
CA SER A 25 -4.21 0.00 5.60
C SER A 25 -5.08 -1.25 5.43
N LYS A 26 -4.54 -2.46 5.61
CA LYS A 26 -5.34 -3.69 5.59
C LYS A 26 -6.00 -3.97 6.93
N LEU A 27 -5.40 -3.54 8.05
CA LEU A 27 -6.06 -3.56 9.35
C LEU A 27 -7.22 -2.57 9.39
N GLU A 28 -7.03 -1.35 8.88
CA GLU A 28 -8.10 -0.36 8.70
C GLU A 28 -9.25 -0.95 7.86
N LEU A 29 -8.93 -1.60 6.72
CA LEU A 29 -9.95 -2.28 5.91
C LEU A 29 -10.74 -3.36 6.67
N PHE A 30 -10.08 -4.10 7.57
CA PHE A 30 -10.74 -5.12 8.38
C PHE A 30 -11.70 -4.49 9.41
N ILE A 31 -11.27 -3.41 10.07
CA ILE A 31 -12.08 -2.65 11.02
C ILE A 31 -13.30 -2.07 10.30
N ASP A 32 -13.11 -1.48 9.12
CA ASP A 32 -14.20 -0.89 8.33
C ASP A 32 -15.17 -1.93 7.77
N CYS A 33 -14.65 -3.07 7.31
CA CYS A 33 -15.43 -4.09 6.62
C CYS A 33 -14.71 -5.46 6.61
N PRO A 34 -15.01 -6.36 7.56
CA PRO A 34 -14.41 -7.69 7.63
C PRO A 34 -14.63 -8.53 6.36
N ARG A 35 -15.83 -8.42 5.75
CA ARG A 35 -16.14 -9.09 4.47
C ARG A 35 -15.24 -8.60 3.35
N CYS A 36 -15.02 -7.30 3.24
CA CYS A 36 -14.17 -6.71 2.21
C CYS A 36 -12.72 -7.13 2.40
N PHE A 37 -12.25 -7.19 3.65
CA PHE A 37 -10.94 -7.73 3.99
C PHE A 37 -10.79 -9.19 3.54
N TYR A 38 -11.79 -10.05 3.80
CA TYR A 38 -11.76 -11.44 3.35
C TYR A 38 -11.70 -11.55 1.82
N LEU A 39 -12.53 -10.80 1.10
CA LEU A 39 -12.50 -10.77 -0.37
C LEU A 39 -11.10 -10.37 -0.88
N ASP A 40 -10.50 -9.34 -0.30
CA ASP A 40 -9.22 -8.76 -0.72
C ASP A 40 -8.00 -9.61 -0.32
N ARG A 41 -8.00 -10.22 0.87
CA ARG A 41 -6.89 -11.06 1.37
C ARG A 41 -7.00 -12.52 1.02
N ARG A 42 -8.20 -13.09 0.91
CA ARG A 42 -8.36 -14.52 0.61
C ARG A 42 -8.70 -14.79 -0.85
N LEU A 43 -9.57 -13.98 -1.45
CA LEU A 43 -10.05 -14.21 -2.82
C LEU A 43 -9.36 -13.34 -3.88
N GLY A 44 -8.52 -12.38 -3.46
CA GLY A 44 -7.84 -11.44 -4.36
C GLY A 44 -8.76 -10.39 -5.00
N ILE A 45 -9.96 -10.25 -4.46
CA ILE A 45 -11.03 -9.35 -4.91
C ILE A 45 -10.88 -8.03 -4.15
N SER A 46 -10.11 -7.11 -4.73
CA SER A 46 -9.80 -5.81 -4.13
C SER A 46 -10.87 -4.76 -4.44
N ARG A 47 -10.94 -3.71 -3.60
CA ARG A 47 -11.75 -2.51 -3.92
C ARG A 47 -11.16 -1.82 -5.14
N VAL A 48 -12.02 -1.20 -5.95
CA VAL A 48 -11.60 -0.41 -7.11
C VAL A 48 -10.64 0.68 -6.63
N ALA A 49 -9.49 0.80 -7.29
CA ALA A 49 -8.50 1.81 -6.96
C ALA A 49 -9.06 3.22 -7.25
N GLY A 50 -8.82 4.15 -6.32
CA GLY A 50 -9.05 5.56 -6.58
C GLY A 50 -8.03 6.13 -7.57
N PHE A 51 -8.16 7.42 -7.87
CA PHE A 51 -7.18 8.11 -8.71
C PHE A 51 -5.78 8.09 -8.05
N PRO A 52 -4.71 7.93 -8.85
CA PRO A 52 -3.36 7.92 -8.31
C PRO A 52 -3.00 9.31 -7.75
N PHE A 53 -2.30 9.32 -6.61
CA PHE A 53 -1.75 10.54 -5.99
C PHE A 53 -0.45 11.01 -6.67
N SER A 54 -0.45 11.10 -8.00
CA SER A 54 0.76 11.35 -8.80
C SER A 54 1.46 12.66 -8.44
N LEU A 55 0.70 13.74 -8.22
CA LEU A 55 1.23 15.04 -7.83
C LEU A 55 1.97 14.98 -6.49
N ASN A 56 1.33 14.41 -5.46
CA ASN A 56 1.92 14.29 -4.13
C ASN A 56 3.18 13.40 -4.17
N SER A 57 3.13 12.28 -4.89
CA SER A 57 4.29 11.40 -5.07
C SER A 57 5.46 12.10 -5.76
N ALA A 58 5.19 12.98 -6.73
CA ALA A 58 6.22 13.75 -7.41
C ALA A 58 6.86 14.77 -6.47
N VAL A 59 6.07 15.49 -5.69
CA VAL A 59 6.55 16.44 -4.68
C VAL A 59 7.42 15.74 -3.64
N ASP A 60 6.96 14.61 -3.08
CA ASP A 60 7.73 13.80 -2.13
C ASP A 60 9.07 13.34 -2.72
N THR A 61 9.07 12.96 -4.00
CA THR A 61 10.28 12.54 -4.70
C THR A 61 11.30 13.67 -4.83
N LEU A 62 10.83 14.89 -5.14
CA LEU A 62 11.70 16.07 -5.24
C LEU A 62 12.25 16.47 -3.87
N LEU A 63 11.38 16.55 -2.86
CA LEU A 63 11.77 16.87 -1.49
C LEU A 63 12.78 15.85 -0.94
N LYS A 64 12.58 14.56 -1.20
CA LYS A 64 13.53 13.52 -0.79
C LYS A 64 14.91 13.76 -1.39
N LYS A 65 15.00 14.09 -2.68
CA LYS A 65 16.28 14.38 -3.34
C LYS A 65 16.99 15.57 -2.71
N GLU A 66 16.25 16.62 -2.39
CA GLU A 66 16.77 17.81 -1.73
C GLU A 66 17.26 17.48 -0.32
N PHE A 67 16.45 16.81 0.50
CA PHE A 67 16.83 16.37 1.83
C PHE A 67 18.02 15.42 1.83
N ASP A 68 18.16 14.56 0.81
CA ASP A 68 19.29 13.64 0.70
C ASP A 68 20.61 14.41 0.47
N ILE A 69 20.58 15.53 -0.29
CA ILE A 69 21.74 16.43 -0.47
C ILE A 69 22.12 17.09 0.87
N HIS A 70 21.15 17.58 1.62
CA HIS A 70 21.37 18.21 2.92
C HIS A 70 21.88 17.21 3.96
N ARG A 71 21.28 16.01 4.02
CA ARG A 71 21.71 14.92 4.91
C ARG A 71 23.14 14.47 4.65
N ALA A 72 23.54 14.37 3.38
CA ALA A 72 24.92 14.02 3.02
C ALA A 72 25.95 15.07 3.47
N LYS A 73 25.52 16.33 3.65
CA LYS A 73 26.35 17.43 4.13
C LYS A 73 26.25 17.66 5.64
N ASP A 74 25.44 16.87 6.35
CA ASP A 74 25.06 17.08 7.75
C ASP A 74 24.55 18.50 8.03
N GLN A 75 23.79 19.05 7.07
CA GLN A 75 23.21 20.39 7.13
C GLN A 75 21.70 20.27 7.31
N GLN A 76 21.12 21.14 8.14
CA GLN A 76 19.68 21.28 8.24
C GLN A 76 19.13 21.86 6.93
N HIS A 77 18.02 21.31 6.45
CA HIS A 77 17.30 21.91 5.32
C HIS A 77 16.69 23.26 5.74
N PRO A 78 16.78 24.30 4.90
CA PRO A 78 16.22 25.62 5.20
C PRO A 78 14.71 25.61 5.42
#